data_AF-A0A2S2PA37-F1
#
_entry.id   AF-A0A2S2PA37-F1
#
_cell.length_a   1.000
_cell.length_b   1.000
_cell.length_c   1.000
_cell.angle_alpha   90.00
_cell.angle_beta   90.00
_cell.angle_gamma   90.00
#
_symmetry.space_group_name_H-M   'P 1'
#
loop_
_entity.id
_entity.type
_entity.pdbx_description
1 polymer ?
#
loop_
_entity_poly.entity_id
_entity_poly.type
_entity_poly.pdbx_seq_one_letter_code
_entity_poly.pdbx_strand_id
1 'polypeptide(L)'
;MTWSPLTSSRVLEFLPHDTWTEVILISLEPNENGVYIATTEDKNTKRIEDMNNLSIQSCFFKKVKEFKALEIVGVKINDNWHRGKMICYNEFQFHDTKIELIDV
;
A
#
# COMPACT_ATOMS: atom_id res chain seq x y z
N MET A 1 7.78 4.79 -10.25
CA MET A 1 8.41 5.62 -9.20
C MET A 1 9.37 4.69 -8.48
N THR A 2 10.67 4.98 -8.41
CA THR A 2 11.64 4.11 -7.74
C THR A 2 11.47 4.26 -6.24
N TRP A 3 11.02 3.21 -5.56
CA TRP A 3 10.93 3.18 -4.10
C TRP A 3 12.34 3.29 -3.55
N SER A 4 12.65 4.47 -3.02
CA SER A 4 13.92 4.67 -2.34
C SER A 4 13.72 4.13 -0.92
N PRO A 5 14.50 3.14 -0.47
CA PRO A 5 14.44 2.72 0.93
C PRO A 5 14.62 3.97 1.81
N LEU A 6 13.72 4.14 2.78
CA LEU A 6 13.86 5.23 3.74
C LEU A 6 15.18 5.03 4.46
N THR A 7 16.00 6.08 4.50
CA THR A 7 17.21 6.07 5.32
C THR A 7 16.80 5.85 6.77
N SER A 8 17.66 5.20 7.55
CA SER A 8 17.46 4.99 8.99
C SER A 8 17.08 6.29 9.71
N SER A 9 17.67 7.42 9.31
CA SER A 9 17.32 8.76 9.81
C SER A 9 15.86 9.17 9.55
N ARG A 10 15.28 8.87 8.38
CA ARG A 10 13.88 9.16 8.08
C ARG A 10 12.91 8.23 8.79
N VAL A 11 13.31 6.98 9.03
CA VAL A 11 12.53 6.05 9.85
C VAL A 11 12.45 6.56 11.29
N LEU A 12 13.57 7.06 11.82
CA LEU A 12 13.67 7.60 13.17
C LEU A 12 12.90 8.91 13.38
N GLU A 13 12.73 9.75 12.36
CA GLU A 13 11.90 10.98 12.44
C GLU A 13 10.42 10.71 12.77
N PHE A 14 9.90 9.52 12.44
CA PHE A 14 8.51 9.14 12.75
C PHE A 14 8.35 8.44 14.09
N LEU A 15 9.44 8.12 14.78
CA LEU A 15 9.42 7.46 16.07
C LEU A 15 9.54 8.51 17.18
N PRO A 16 8.83 8.37 18.30
CA PRO A 16 9.01 9.25 19.44
C PRO A 16 10.48 9.23 19.88
N HIS A 17 11.07 10.42 20.09
CA HIS A 17 12.46 10.53 20.55
C HIS A 17 12.70 9.66 21.80
N ASP A 18 13.83 8.95 21.83
CA ASP A 18 14.30 8.09 22.92
C ASP A 18 13.38 6.91 23.30
N THR A 19 12.60 6.38 22.35
CA THR A 19 11.80 5.16 22.58
C THR A 19 12.22 4.02 21.66
N TRP A 20 12.37 2.82 22.24
CA TRP A 20 12.46 1.58 21.47
C TRP A 20 11.05 1.21 21.02
N THR A 21 10.79 1.28 19.71
CA THR A 21 9.52 0.85 19.14
C THR A 21 9.70 -0.54 18.55
N GLU A 22 8.93 -1.50 19.05
CA GLU A 22 8.89 -2.84 18.47
C GLU A 22 8.32 -2.76 17.05
N VAL A 23 9.04 -3.37 16.11
CA VAL A 23 8.63 -3.47 14.72
C VAL A 23 8.60 -4.93 14.31
N ILE A 24 7.61 -5.28 13.50
CA ILE A 24 7.46 -6.59 12.89
C ILE A 24 7.83 -6.51 11.41
N LEU A 25 8.44 -7.57 10.91
CA LEU A 25 8.69 -7.74 9.48
C LEU A 25 7.43 -8.31 8.82
N ILE A 26 6.97 -7.66 7.75
CA ILE A 26 5.81 -8.16 6.98
C ILE A 26 6.18 -9.40 6.18
N SER A 27 7.44 -9.49 5.75
CA SER A 27 8.01 -10.64 5.06
C SER A 27 9.33 -11.04 5.71
N LEU A 28 9.54 -12.35 5.85
CA LEU A 28 10.82 -12.92 6.30
C LEU A 28 11.89 -12.89 5.19
N GLU A 29 11.46 -12.74 3.93
CA GLU A 29 12.34 -12.59 2.77
C GLU A 29 12.31 -11.14 2.26
N PRO A 30 13.46 -10.57 1.87
CA PRO A 30 13.51 -9.23 1.30
C PRO A 30 12.85 -9.22 -0.07
N ASN A 31 12.40 -8.03 -0.52
CA ASN A 31 11.91 -7.88 -1.89
C ASN A 31 13.04 -8.02 -2.93
N GLU A 32 12.68 -7.95 -4.21
CA GLU A 32 13.61 -8.05 -5.35
C GLU A 32 14.78 -7.04 -5.33
N ASN A 33 14.69 -5.99 -4.53
CA ASN A 33 15.75 -4.99 -4.33
C ASN A 33 16.56 -5.20 -3.04
N GLY A 34 16.36 -6.31 -2.31
CA GLY A 34 17.05 -6.59 -1.05
C GLY A 34 16.51 -5.79 0.14
N VAL A 35 15.32 -5.19 0.03
CA VAL A 35 14.73 -4.34 1.07
C VAL A 35 13.68 -5.12 1.87
N TYR A 36 13.72 -4.96 3.19
CA TYR A 36 12.70 -5.48 4.11
C TYR A 36 11.64 -4.42 4.39
N ILE A 37 10.38 -4.88 4.48
CA ILE A 37 9.26 -4.04 4.89
C ILE A 37 8.96 -4.32 6.36
N ALA A 38 9.14 -3.29 7.20
CA ALA A 38 8.85 -3.34 8.63
C ALA A 38 7.70 -2.39 8.98
N THR A 39 6.89 -2.77 9.97
CA THR A 39 5.77 -1.97 10.48
C THR A 39 5.59 -2.20 11.98
N THR A 40 4.75 -1.43 12.66
CA THR A 40 4.34 -1.72 14.03
C THR A 40 3.12 -2.65 14.05
N GLU A 41 2.90 -3.36 15.16
CA GLU A 41 1.75 -4.26 15.31
C GLU A 41 0.42 -3.53 15.08
N ASP A 42 0.21 -2.38 15.73
CA ASP A 42 -0.99 -1.54 15.54
C ASP A 42 -1.24 -1.19 14.07
N LYS A 43 -0.19 -0.81 13.33
CA LYS A 43 -0.29 -0.45 11.92
C LYS A 43 -0.61 -1.67 11.06
N ASN A 44 -0.07 -2.85 11.40
CA ASN A 44 -0.38 -4.09 10.69
C ASN A 44 -1.82 -4.55 10.96
N THR A 45 -2.29 -4.47 12.19
CA THR A 45 -3.70 -4.78 12.53
C THR A 45 -4.64 -3.89 11.75
N LYS A 46 -4.40 -2.57 11.75
CA LYS A 46 -5.18 -1.62 10.95
C LYS A 46 -5.14 -1.94 9.46
N ARG A 47 -3.97 -2.31 8.92
CA ARG A 47 -3.82 -2.74 7.52
C ARG A 47 -4.70 -3.95 7.19
N ILE A 48 -4.72 -4.97 8.05
CA ILE A 48 -5.53 -6.18 7.88
C ILE A 48 -7.02 -5.83 7.93
N GLU A 49 -7.45 -5.01 8.88
CA GLU A 49 -8.83 -4.53 8.97
C GLU A 49 -9.25 -3.76 7.72
N ASP A 50 -8.40 -2.85 7.23
CA ASP A 50 -8.66 -2.09 6.01
C ASP A 50 -8.83 -3.02 4.79
N MET A 51 -7.98 -4.05 4.65
CA MET A 51 -8.09 -5.03 3.56
C MET A 51 -9.38 -5.85 3.65
N ASN A 52 -9.74 -6.30 4.85
CA ASN A 52 -10.98 -7.05 5.09
C ASN A 52 -12.21 -6.20 4.78
N ASN A 53 -12.23 -4.96 5.28
CA ASN A 53 -13.30 -4.00 5.02
C ASN A 53 -13.43 -3.71 3.52
N LEU A 54 -12.32 -3.59 2.81
CA LEU A 54 -12.31 -3.34 1.38
C LEU A 54 -12.92 -4.50 0.60
N SER A 55 -12.62 -5.74 0.98
CA SER A 55 -13.23 -6.93 0.38
C SER A 55 -14.74 -6.99 0.65
N ILE A 56 -15.16 -6.77 1.90
CA ILE A 56 -16.57 -6.82 2.33
C ILE A 56 -17.41 -5.72 1.64
N GLN A 57 -16.89 -4.51 1.58
CA GLN A 57 -17.60 -3.34 1.06
C GLN A 57 -17.44 -3.16 -0.45
N SER A 58 -16.71 -4.07 -1.11
CA SER A 58 -16.38 -3.96 -2.53
C SER A 58 -17.59 -3.81 -3.45
N CYS A 59 -18.73 -4.41 -3.08
CA CYS A 59 -19.98 -4.31 -3.83
C CYS A 59 -20.57 -2.88 -3.86
N PHE A 60 -20.14 -1.99 -2.96
CA PHE A 60 -20.57 -0.59 -2.92
C PHE A 60 -19.62 0.35 -3.66
N PHE A 61 -18.47 -0.13 -4.12
CA PHE A 61 -17.49 0.72 -4.79
C PHE A 61 -17.98 1.17 -6.16
N LYS A 62 -17.75 2.44 -6.45
CA LYS A 62 -18.00 3.02 -7.76
C LYS A 62 -16.72 2.95 -8.57
N LYS A 63 -16.85 2.61 -9.85
CA LYS A 63 -15.74 2.70 -10.80
C LYS A 63 -15.20 4.13 -10.80
N VAL A 64 -13.87 4.26 -10.80
CA VAL A 64 -13.19 5.54 -11.03
C VAL A 64 -13.64 6.08 -12.39
N LYS A 65 -14.02 7.35 -12.44
CA LYS A 65 -14.42 8.04 -13.69
C LYS A 65 -13.44 9.13 -14.08
N GLU A 66 -12.80 9.76 -13.10
CA GLU A 66 -11.86 10.85 -13.32
C GLU A 66 -10.53 10.47 -12.68
N PHE A 67 -9.44 10.80 -13.38
CA PHE A 67 -8.11 10.60 -12.84
C PHE A 67 -7.84 11.63 -11.75
N LYS A 68 -7.42 11.14 -10.58
CA LYS A 68 -6.72 11.95 -9.59
C LYS A 68 -5.40 11.29 -9.25
N ALA A 69 -4.31 12.03 -9.43
CA ALA A 69 -2.97 11.54 -9.16
C ALA A 69 -2.84 11.15 -7.68
N LEU A 70 -2.32 9.93 -7.45
CA LEU A 70 -2.05 9.37 -6.12
C LEU A 70 -3.29 9.15 -5.23
N GLU A 71 -4.50 9.25 -5.78
CA GLU A 71 -5.72 8.89 -5.05
C GLU A 71 -5.70 7.40 -4.71
N ILE A 72 -6.12 7.07 -3.48
CA ILE A 72 -6.22 5.69 -3.01
C ILE A 72 -7.44 5.04 -3.64
N VAL A 73 -7.22 3.89 -4.27
CA VAL A 73 -8.24 3.11 -4.96
C VAL A 73 -8.17 1.64 -4.53
N GLY A 74 -9.31 0.96 -4.56
CA GLY A 74 -9.38 -0.49 -4.51
C GLY A 74 -9.18 -1.08 -5.90
N VAL A 75 -8.33 -2.10 -6.02
CA VAL A 75 -8.11 -2.83 -7.28
C VAL A 75 -8.30 -4.33 -7.06
N LYS A 76 -8.98 -5.01 -7.99
CA LYS A 76 -9.21 -6.44 -7.93
C LYS A 76 -8.21 -7.17 -8.84
N ILE A 77 -7.36 -8.03 -8.28
CA ILE A 77 -6.33 -8.82 -8.96
C ILE A 77 -6.48 -10.28 -8.53
N ASN A 78 -6.61 -11.21 -9.49
CA ASN A 78 -6.76 -12.64 -9.21
C ASN A 78 -7.84 -12.94 -8.12
N ASP A 79 -9.01 -12.30 -8.27
CA ASP A 79 -10.13 -12.33 -7.34
C ASP A 79 -9.93 -11.73 -5.94
N ASN A 80 -8.73 -11.24 -5.65
CA ASN A 80 -8.42 -10.58 -4.39
C ASN A 80 -8.45 -9.06 -4.56
N TRP A 81 -8.95 -8.39 -3.52
CA TRP A 81 -8.97 -6.94 -3.47
C TRP A 81 -7.70 -6.41 -2.79
N HIS A 82 -7.10 -5.42 -3.40
CA HIS A 82 -5.89 -4.76 -2.94
C HIS A 82 -6.10 -3.26 -2.90
N ARG A 83 -5.33 -2.57 -2.04
CA ARG A 83 -5.24 -1.11 -2.08
C ARG A 83 -4.11 -0.72 -3.01
N GLY A 84 -4.35 0.33 -3.78
CA GLY A 84 -3.33 0.94 -4.60
C GLY A 84 -3.50 2.44 -4.71
N LYS A 85 -2.45 3.09 -5.22
CA LYS A 85 -2.44 4.49 -5.60
C LYS A 85 -2.50 4.59 -7.11
N MET A 86 -3.39 5.46 -7.60
CA MET A 86 -3.54 5.66 -9.03
C MET A 86 -2.39 6.51 -9.59
N ILE A 87 -1.60 5.93 -10.49
CA ILE A 87 -0.45 6.58 -11.13
C ILE A 87 -0.85 7.13 -12.50
N CYS A 88 -1.63 6.35 -13.24
CA CYS A 88 -2.16 6.71 -14.55
C CYS A 88 -3.54 6.08 -14.69
N TYR A 89 -4.46 6.77 -15.35
CA TYR A 89 -5.80 6.25 -15.64
C TYR A 89 -6.17 6.60 -17.07
N ASN A 90 -6.55 5.58 -17.82
CA ASN A 90 -7.12 5.72 -19.15
C ASN A 90 -8.37 4.85 -19.20
N GLU A 91 -9.53 5.50 -19.31
CA GLU A 91 -10.82 4.81 -19.27
C GLU A 91 -11.10 3.98 -20.53
N PHE A 92 -10.45 4.31 -21.65
CA PHE A 92 -10.64 3.66 -22.95
C PHE A 92 -9.59 2.58 -23.22
N GLN A 93 -8.40 2.70 -22.62
CA GLN A 93 -7.31 1.73 -22.74
C GLN A 93 -6.87 1.27 -21.35
N PHE A 94 -7.48 0.19 -20.87
CA PHE A 94 -7.20 -0.36 -19.53
C PHE A 94 -5.72 -0.71 -19.32
N HIS A 95 -4.99 -1.08 -20.38
CA HIS A 95 -3.55 -1.35 -20.32
C HIS A 95 -2.69 -0.13 -20.00
N ASP A 96 -3.22 1.07 -20.20
CA ASP A 96 -2.56 2.33 -19.85
C ASP A 96 -2.89 2.80 -18.44
N THR A 97 -3.82 2.13 -17.75
CA THR A 97 -4.07 2.37 -16.32
C THR A 97 -2.96 1.74 -15.50
N LYS A 98 -2.30 2.56 -14.68
CA LYS A 98 -1.21 2.14 -13.79
C LYS A 98 -1.62 2.42 -12.36
N ILE A 99 -1.61 1.37 -11.56
CA ILE A 99 -1.89 1.43 -10.12
C ILE A 99 -0.67 0.86 -9.41
N GLU A 100 -0.17 1.58 -8.43
CA GLU A 100 0.89 1.14 -7.55
C GLU A 100 0.26 0.51 -6.30
N LEU A 101 0.48 -0.78 -6.08
CA LEU A 101 -0.01 -1.45 -4.88
C LEU A 101 0.77 -0.94 -3.66
N ILE A 102 0.06 -0.69 -2.55
CA ILE A 102 0.65 -0.09 -1.35
C ILE A 102 0.88 -1.08 -0.21
N ASP A 103 0.42 -2.32 -0.37
CA ASP A 103 0.46 -3.38 0.65
C ASP A 103 1.42 -4.53 0.29
N VAL A 104 2.26 -4.35 -0.73
CA VAL A 104 3.13 -5.40 -1.34
C VAL A 104 4.59 -4.98 -1.26
#